data_AF-A0A1C7MWT8-F1
#
_entry.id   AF-A0A1C7MWT8-F1
#
_cell.length_a   1.000
_cell.length_b   1.000
_cell.length_c   1.000
_cell.angle_alpha   90.00
_cell.angle_beta   90.00
_cell.angle_gamma   90.00
#
_symmetry.space_group_name_H-M   'P 1'
#
loop_
_entity.id
_entity.type
_entity.pdbx_description
1 polymer ?
#
loop_
_entity_poly.entity_id
_entity_poly.type
_entity_poly.pdbx_seq_one_letter_code
_entity_poly.pdbx_strand_id
1 'polypeptide(L)'
;MGRELAHQTVNHSVEYVTVDGVHTNTIEGTWNGIKLNVVPRLRNRKMMPWVLVEFIWRRKHCGHITGGIVKVLKELAYQRNSNNAAYLIEVI
;
A
#
# COMPACT_ATOMS: atom_id res chain seq x y z
N MET A 1 -14.18 8.02 11.40
CA MET A 1 -15.22 7.68 10.41
C MET A 1 -15.05 6.23 9.99
N GLY A 2 -15.93 5.33 10.46
CA GLY A 2 -15.99 3.97 9.93
C GLY A 2 -16.80 3.99 8.63
N ARG A 3 -16.25 3.48 7.54
CA ARG A 3 -17.04 3.20 6.33
C ARG A 3 -17.80 1.91 6.55
N GLU A 4 -19.11 1.92 6.31
CA GLU A 4 -19.85 0.67 6.12
C GLU A 4 -19.35 0.02 4.83
N LEU A 5 -18.64 -1.10 4.98
CA LEU A 5 -18.14 -1.90 3.86
C LEU A 5 -18.97 -3.18 3.80
N ALA A 6 -19.71 -3.37 2.71
CA ALA A 6 -20.40 -4.62 2.44
C ALA A 6 -19.42 -5.67 1.92
N HIS A 7 -19.39 -6.85 2.55
CA HIS A 7 -18.60 -7.96 2.05
C HIS A 7 -19.31 -8.62 0.87
N GLN A 8 -18.56 -8.88 -0.20
CA GLN A 8 -19.05 -9.58 -1.39
C GLN A 8 -18.18 -10.82 -1.64
N THR A 9 -18.80 -11.86 -2.21
CA THR A 9 -18.15 -13.15 -2.49
C THR A 9 -18.47 -13.61 -3.91
N VAL A 10 -17.59 -14.44 -4.47
CA VAL A 10 -17.76 -15.09 -5.77
C VAL A 10 -17.60 -16.58 -5.56
N ASN A 11 -18.50 -17.39 -6.12
CA ASN A 11 -18.38 -18.85 -6.09
C ASN A 11 -17.77 -19.36 -7.39
N HIS A 12 -16.47 -19.64 -7.38
CA HIS A 12 -15.73 -20.11 -8.56
C HIS A 12 -16.12 -21.51 -9.08
N SER A 13 -16.91 -22.27 -8.32
CA SER A 13 -17.51 -23.52 -8.85
C SER A 13 -18.75 -23.26 -9.71
N VAL A 14 -19.30 -22.05 -9.67
CA VAL A 14 -20.51 -21.65 -10.41
C VAL A 14 -20.17 -20.62 -11.48
N GLU A 15 -19.45 -19.56 -11.11
CA GLU A 15 -19.18 -18.41 -11.97
C GLU A 15 -17.83 -17.76 -11.67
N TYR A 16 -17.25 -17.10 -12.68
CA TYR A 16 -16.00 -16.34 -12.52
C TYR A 16 -16.23 -14.88 -12.13
N VAL A 17 -17.42 -14.35 -12.44
CA VAL A 17 -17.87 -12.98 -12.16
C VAL A 17 -19.34 -13.10 -11.78
N THR A 18 -19.78 -12.45 -10.70
CA THR A 18 -21.19 -12.48 -10.31
C THR A 18 -22.04 -11.69 -11.29
N VAL A 19 -23.36 -11.93 -11.29
CA VAL A 19 -24.33 -11.13 -12.06
C VAL A 19 -24.21 -9.62 -11.79
N ASP A 20 -23.88 -9.25 -10.54
CA ASP A 20 -23.66 -7.86 -10.13
C ASP A 20 -22.29 -7.29 -10.55
N GLY A 21 -21.48 -8.07 -11.27
CA GLY A 21 -20.16 -7.68 -11.79
C GLY A 21 -19.01 -7.84 -10.80
N VAL A 22 -19.20 -8.59 -9.71
CA VAL A 22 -18.14 -8.80 -8.71
C VAL A 22 -17.09 -9.77 -9.24
N HIS A 23 -15.83 -9.34 -9.27
CA HIS A 23 -14.70 -10.16 -9.72
C HIS A 23 -13.59 -10.23 -8.65
N THR A 24 -13.03 -11.42 -8.41
CA THR A 24 -11.89 -11.61 -7.48
C THR A 24 -10.54 -11.74 -8.21
N ASN A 25 -10.54 -11.98 -9.52
CA ASN A 25 -9.35 -12.25 -10.33
C ASN A 25 -8.23 -11.21 -10.13
N THR A 26 -8.56 -9.92 -10.05
CA THR A 26 -7.56 -8.86 -9.83
C THR A 26 -6.91 -8.96 -8.45
N ILE A 27 -7.70 -9.27 -7.41
CA ILE A 27 -7.22 -9.45 -6.03
C ILE A 27 -6.33 -10.69 -5.96
N GLU A 28 -6.76 -11.79 -6.56
CA GLU A 28 -6.02 -13.05 -6.62
C GLU A 28 -4.70 -12.91 -7.38
N GLY A 29 -4.74 -12.27 -8.57
CA GLY A 29 -3.57 -11.99 -9.37
C GLY A 29 -2.58 -11.09 -8.64
N THR A 30 -3.06 -10.08 -7.91
CA THR A 30 -2.22 -9.21 -7.08
C THR A 30 -1.56 -10.01 -5.96
N TRP A 31 -2.31 -10.87 -5.25
CA TRP A 31 -1.75 -11.74 -4.22
C TRP A 31 -0.75 -12.75 -4.77
N ASN A 32 -0.97 -13.27 -5.98
CA ASN A 32 -0.01 -14.12 -6.65
C ASN A 32 1.30 -13.37 -6.93
N GLY A 33 1.21 -12.16 -7.49
CA GLY A 33 2.38 -11.29 -7.71
C GLY A 33 3.15 -10.97 -6.43
N ILE A 34 2.45 -10.72 -5.33
CA ILE A 34 3.09 -10.53 -4.00
C ILE A 34 3.81 -11.82 -3.60
N LYS A 35 3.14 -12.97 -3.61
CA LYS A 35 3.72 -14.25 -3.15
C LYS A 35 4.95 -14.65 -3.96
N LEU A 36 4.98 -14.41 -5.27
CA LEU A 36 6.12 -14.72 -6.13
C LEU A 36 7.40 -13.98 -5.73
N ASN A 37 7.26 -12.75 -5.23
CA ASN A 37 8.41 -11.91 -4.84
C ASN A 37 8.80 -12.06 -3.36
N VAL A 38 8.10 -12.90 -2.61
CA VAL A 38 8.26 -13.00 -1.15
C VAL A 38 8.71 -14.39 -0.76
N VAL A 39 9.90 -14.46 -0.16
CA VAL A 39 10.48 -15.70 0.36
C VAL A 39 9.50 -16.33 1.36
N PRO A 40 9.22 -17.66 1.27
CA PRO A 40 8.21 -18.31 2.12
C PRO A 40 8.36 -18.03 3.62
N ARG A 41 9.59 -17.95 4.14
CA ARG A 41 9.88 -17.66 5.56
C ARG A 41 9.33 -16.31 6.04
N LEU A 42 9.17 -15.34 5.13
CA LEU A 42 8.66 -14.00 5.43
C LEU A 42 7.13 -13.92 5.37
N ARG A 43 6.44 -15.00 4.96
CA ARG A 43 4.98 -15.05 4.86
C ARG A 43 4.32 -15.33 6.21
N ASN A 44 4.63 -14.50 7.20
CA ASN A 44 4.09 -14.60 8.55
C ASN A 44 3.49 -13.26 9.01
N ARG A 45 2.62 -13.30 10.02
CA ARG A 45 1.87 -12.13 10.52
C ARG A 45 2.76 -10.95 10.90
N LYS A 46 3.97 -11.21 11.39
CA LYS A 46 4.93 -10.17 11.82
C LYS A 46 5.58 -9.48 10.62
N MET A 47 5.94 -10.24 9.59
CA MET A 47 6.72 -9.75 8.45
C MET A 47 5.86 -9.25 7.29
N MET A 48 4.68 -9.83 7.08
CA MET A 48 3.80 -9.47 5.97
C MET A 48 3.47 -7.97 5.88
N PRO A 49 3.22 -7.22 6.98
CA PRO A 49 3.00 -5.78 6.89
C PRO A 49 4.16 -5.03 6.21
N TRP A 50 5.40 -5.34 6.56
CA TRP A 50 6.60 -4.71 6.00
C TRP A 50 6.80 -5.09 4.53
N VAL A 51 6.59 -6.36 4.23
CA VAL A 51 6.66 -6.90 2.86
C VAL A 51 5.61 -6.23 1.95
N LEU A 52 4.39 -6.01 2.45
CA LEU A 52 3.33 -5.33 1.71
C LEU A 52 3.67 -3.86 1.47
N VAL A 53 4.22 -3.16 2.47
CA VAL A 53 4.69 -1.77 2.32
C VAL A 53 5.76 -1.70 1.23
N GLU A 54 6.75 -2.59 1.27
CA GLU A 54 7.80 -2.66 0.24
C GLU A 54 7.21 -2.96 -1.15
N PHE A 55 6.30 -3.92 -1.26
CA PHE A 55 5.65 -4.26 -2.53
C PHE A 55 4.89 -3.05 -3.11
N ILE A 56 4.09 -2.37 -2.29
CA ILE A 56 3.37 -1.16 -2.68
C ILE A 56 4.35 -0.07 -3.11
N TRP A 57 5.44 0.12 -2.34
CA TRP A 57 6.48 1.09 -2.65
C TRP A 57 7.11 0.85 -4.02
N ARG A 58 7.57 -0.38 -4.27
CA ARG A 58 8.18 -0.78 -5.55
C ARG A 58 7.23 -0.57 -6.73
N ARG A 59 5.94 -0.85 -6.55
CA ARG A 59 4.93 -0.64 -7.59
C ARG A 59 4.68 0.84 -7.86
N LYS A 60 4.56 1.66 -6.81
CA LYS A 60 4.32 3.11 -6.91
C LYS A 60 5.52 3.86 -7.49
N HIS A 61 6.74 3.40 -7.19
CA HIS A 61 7.99 4.03 -7.60
C HIS A 61 8.79 3.18 -8.60
N CYS A 62 8.09 2.41 -9.44
CA CYS A 62 8.71 1.57 -10.46
C CYS A 62 9.63 2.43 -11.37
N GLY A 63 10.87 1.98 -11.58
CA GLY A 63 11.88 2.73 -12.33
C GLY A 63 12.48 3.95 -11.63
N HIS A 64 12.01 4.32 -10.43
CA HIS A 64 12.48 5.49 -9.69
C HIS A 64 12.46 5.30 -8.16
N ILE A 65 12.92 4.13 -7.70
CA ILE A 65 12.81 3.72 -6.29
C ILE A 65 13.56 4.69 -5.37
N THR A 66 14.84 4.94 -5.64
CA THR A 66 15.72 5.79 -4.81
C THR A 66 15.27 7.25 -4.83
N GLY A 67 14.94 7.80 -6.00
CA GLY A 67 14.45 9.17 -6.10
C GLY A 67 13.09 9.36 -5.44
N GLY A 68 12.24 8.33 -5.42
CA GLY A 68 11.03 8.30 -4.59
C GLY A 68 11.31 8.48 -3.11
N ILE A 69 12.36 7.83 -2.58
CA ILE A 69 12.75 7.95 -1.16
C ILE A 69 13.20 9.37 -0.88
N VAL A 70 14.10 9.93 -1.71
CA VAL A 70 14.60 11.30 -1.56
C VAL A 70 13.45 12.31 -1.58
N LYS A 71 12.49 12.15 -2.48
CA LYS A 71 11.31 13.02 -2.57
C LYS A 71 10.47 12.98 -1.28
N VAL A 72 10.15 11.79 -0.78
CA VAL A 72 9.36 11.64 0.45
C VAL A 72 10.10 12.23 1.66
N LEU A 73 11.40 11.99 1.77
CA LEU A 73 12.20 12.57 2.86
C LEU A 73 12.23 14.11 2.79
N LYS A 74 12.35 14.68 1.59
CA LYS A 74 12.29 16.13 1.39
C LYS A 74 10.94 16.70 1.82
N GLU A 75 9.84 16.06 1.43
CA GLU A 75 8.48 16.49 1.80
C GLU A 75 8.26 16.42 3.31
N LEU A 76 8.70 15.33 3.97
CA LEU A 76 8.60 15.18 5.43
C LEU A 76 9.45 16.20 6.19
N ALA A 77 10.69 16.45 5.73
CA ALA A 77 11.55 17.47 6.32
C ALA A 77 10.93 18.87 6.23
N TYR A 78 10.30 19.18 5.09
CA TYR A 78 9.59 20.45 4.90
C TYR A 78 8.39 20.57 5.85
N GLN A 79 7.53 19.55 5.93
CA GLN A 79 6.38 19.54 6.84
C GLN A 79 6.78 19.67 8.31
N ARG A 80 7.89 19.05 8.70
CA ARG A 80 8.43 19.19 10.05
C ARG A 80 8.80 20.65 10.36
N ASN A 81 9.41 21.34 9.40
CA ASN A 81 9.83 22.73 9.58
C ASN A 81 8.64 23.68 9.64
N SER A 82 7.60 23.47 8.82
CA SER A 82 6.39 24.31 8.84
C SER A 82 5.50 24.09 10.06
N ASN A 83 5.53 22.90 10.68
CA ASN A 83 4.79 22.60 11.91
C ASN A 83 5.60 22.82 13.20
N ASN A 84 6.84 23.28 13.10
CA ASN A 84 7.66 23.53 14.28
C ASN A 84 7.40 24.95 14.79
N ALA A 85 6.65 25.04 15.90
CA ALA A 85 6.26 26.31 16.53
C ALA A 85 7.46 27.23 16.83
N ALA A 86 8.67 26.68 17.00
CA ALA A 86 9.90 27.44 17.19
C ALA A 86 10.21 28.43 16.04
N TYR A 87 9.78 28.16 14.80
CA TYR A 87 9.97 29.06 13.65
C TYR A 87 8.83 30.07 13.48
N LEU A 88 7.70 29.91 14.17
CA LEU A 88 6.59 30.88 14.16
C LEU A 88 6.79 32.00 15.20
N ILE A 89 7.70 31.82 16.16
CA ILE A 89 7.99 32.79 17.23
C ILE A 89 9.16 33.73 16.89
N GLU A 90 9.89 33.50 15.79
CA GLU A 90 10.98 34.38 15.33
C GLU A 90 10.51 35.49 14.36
N VAL A 91 9.19 35.65 14.14
CA VAL A 91 8.61 36.64 13.21
C VAL A 91 7.59 37.58 13.89
N ILE A 92 7.71 37.82 15.20
CA ILE A 92 7.00 38.91 15.90
C ILE A 92 8.00 39.78 16.65
#